data_AF-A0A529M339-F1
#
_entry.id   AF-A0A529M339-F1
#
_cell.length_a   1.000
_cell.length_b   1.000
_cell.length_c   1.000
_cell.angle_alpha   90.00
_cell.angle_beta   90.00
_cell.angle_gamma   90.00
#
_symmetry.space_group_name_H-M   'P 1'
#
loop_
_entity.id
_entity.type
_entity.pdbx_description
1 polymer ?
#
loop_
_entity_poly.entity_id
_entity_poly.type
_entity_poly.pdbx_seq_one_letter_code
_entity_poly.pdbx_strand_id
1 'polypeptide(L)'
;MKSGRFWAWFVFLLGAAYFFIPLIATIEFSLRMRRGVYSFDAYKVVLGDSQFQATFMFSVIVAVFTILLGVLIVVPTAYWIRLRLPQLRPIVEFITLLPLVIPAIVIVFGYIRMYGSNSPLPFLGSNLGANALLVIGYAALALPYMYRAVDTGLRT
;
A
#
# COMPACT_ATOMS: atom_id res chain seq x y z
N MET A 1 -29.00 -29.48 -14.94
CA MET A 1 -27.81 -29.17 -14.10
C MET A 1 -26.49 -28.95 -14.88
N LYS A 2 -26.41 -29.16 -16.21
CA LYS A 2 -25.14 -28.98 -16.97
C LYS A 2 -24.88 -27.54 -17.47
N SER A 3 -25.93 -26.75 -17.70
CA SER A 3 -25.82 -25.37 -18.23
C SER A 3 -25.11 -24.40 -17.27
N GLY A 4 -25.32 -24.52 -15.95
CA GLY A 4 -24.69 -23.63 -14.96
C GLY A 4 -23.17 -23.76 -14.86
N ARG A 5 -22.62 -24.96 -15.10
CA ARG A 5 -21.15 -25.18 -15.04
C ARG A 5 -20.45 -24.50 -16.21
N PHE A 6 -21.04 -24.51 -17.41
CA PHE A 6 -20.47 -23.83 -18.57
C PHE A 6 -20.37 -22.32 -18.34
N TRP A 7 -21.45 -21.69 -17.89
CA TRP A 7 -21.47 -20.25 -17.59
C TRP A 7 -20.50 -19.86 -16.47
N ALA A 8 -20.36 -20.69 -15.43
CA ALA A 8 -19.37 -20.47 -14.38
C ALA A 8 -17.93 -20.45 -14.93
N TRP A 9 -17.57 -21.41 -15.78
CA TRP A 9 -16.25 -21.45 -16.43
C TRP A 9 -16.04 -20.31 -17.42
N PHE A 10 -17.08 -19.93 -18.16
CA PHE A 10 -17.01 -18.80 -19.08
C PHE A 10 -16.72 -17.49 -18.36
N VAL A 11 -17.48 -17.19 -17.29
CA VAL A 11 -17.27 -15.99 -16.47
C VAL A 11 -15.90 -16.01 -15.79
N PHE A 12 -15.48 -17.18 -15.27
CA PHE A 12 -14.16 -17.34 -14.68
C PHE A 12 -13.04 -17.04 -15.69
N LEU A 13 -13.10 -17.61 -16.90
CA LEU A 13 -12.09 -17.38 -17.94
C LEU A 13 -12.08 -15.93 -18.40
N LEU A 14 -13.24 -15.28 -18.51
CA LEU A 14 -13.32 -13.87 -18.87
C LEU A 14 -12.69 -12.99 -17.78
N GLY A 15 -12.97 -13.25 -16.51
CA GLY A 15 -12.33 -12.57 -15.39
C GLY A 15 -10.82 -12.80 -15.36
N ALA A 16 -10.38 -14.06 -15.52
CA ALA A 16 -8.96 -14.39 -15.57
C ALA A 16 -8.28 -13.67 -16.75
N ALA A 17 -8.86 -13.69 -17.94
CA ALA A 17 -8.35 -12.98 -19.11
C ALA A 17 -8.23 -11.48 -18.85
N TYR A 18 -9.25 -10.85 -18.26
CA TYR A 18 -9.24 -9.43 -17.90
C TYR A 18 -8.07 -9.06 -16.97
N PHE A 19 -7.73 -9.90 -15.99
CA PHE A 19 -6.61 -9.65 -15.08
C PHE A 19 -5.24 -10.05 -15.65
N PHE A 20 -5.14 -11.21 -16.30
CA PHE A 20 -3.85 -11.78 -16.72
C PHE A 20 -3.35 -11.25 -18.06
N ILE A 21 -4.23 -10.91 -19.01
CA ILE A 21 -3.80 -10.38 -20.32
C ILE A 21 -2.96 -9.11 -20.16
N PRO A 22 -3.38 -8.10 -19.36
CA PRO A 22 -2.55 -6.91 -19.15
C PRO A 22 -1.19 -7.24 -18.52
N LEU A 23 -1.14 -8.16 -17.55
CA LEU A 23 0.12 -8.57 -16.90
C LEU A 23 1.06 -9.32 -17.85
N ILE A 24 0.51 -10.17 -18.71
CA ILE A 24 1.29 -10.86 -19.74
C ILE A 24 1.79 -9.85 -20.78
N ALA A 25 0.94 -8.88 -21.17
CA ALA A 25 1.31 -7.83 -22.11
C ALA A 25 2.43 -6.93 -21.55
N THR A 26 2.43 -6.58 -20.26
CA THR A 26 3.51 -5.80 -19.66
C THR A 26 4.83 -6.56 -19.62
N ILE A 27 4.79 -7.88 -19.35
CA ILE A 27 5.98 -8.74 -19.40
C ILE A 27 6.49 -8.90 -20.84
N GLU A 28 5.59 -9.08 -21.79
CA GLU A 28 5.97 -9.21 -23.20
C GLU A 28 6.59 -7.92 -23.73
N PHE A 29 6.00 -6.77 -23.37
CA PHE A 29 6.52 -5.46 -23.71
C PHE A 29 7.88 -5.20 -23.06
N SER A 30 8.09 -5.58 -21.80
CA SER A 30 9.38 -5.41 -21.13
C SER A 30 10.52 -6.20 -21.78
N LEU A 31 10.20 -7.31 -22.45
CA LEU A 31 11.16 -8.14 -23.17
C LEU A 31 11.45 -7.64 -24.60
N ARG A 32 10.68 -6.69 -25.13
CA ARG A 32 10.80 -6.21 -26.52
C ARG A 32 11.57 -4.89 -26.64
N MET A 33 12.64 -4.74 -25.88
CA MET A 33 13.52 -3.57 -26.01
C MET A 33 14.22 -3.53 -27.39
N ARG A 34 14.60 -4.70 -27.92
CA ARG A 34 15.12 -4.84 -29.30
C ARG A 34 13.97 -5.17 -30.25
N ARG A 35 13.97 -4.53 -31.43
CA ARG A 35 12.97 -4.83 -32.47
C ARG A 35 13.12 -6.28 -32.94
N GLY A 36 12.03 -7.04 -32.89
CA GLY A 36 11.95 -8.39 -33.45
C GLY A 36 12.60 -9.50 -32.62
N VAL A 37 13.14 -9.21 -31.43
CA VAL A 37 13.80 -10.22 -30.57
C VAL A 37 13.44 -9.99 -29.11
N TYR A 38 13.13 -11.07 -28.38
CA TYR A 38 13.00 -11.01 -26.93
C TYR A 38 14.37 -10.95 -26.26
N SER A 39 14.57 -9.97 -25.38
CA SER A 39 15.81 -9.81 -24.63
C SER A 39 15.57 -9.25 -23.23
N PHE A 40 16.53 -9.50 -22.34
CA PHE A 40 16.53 -8.93 -20.99
C PHE A 40 17.27 -7.57 -20.90
N ASP A 41 17.47 -6.89 -22.03
CA ASP A 41 18.26 -5.65 -22.03
C ASP A 41 17.61 -4.54 -21.22
N ALA A 42 16.27 -4.45 -21.24
CA ALA A 42 15.54 -3.47 -20.44
C ALA A 42 15.88 -3.61 -18.95
N TYR A 43 15.96 -4.85 -18.45
CA TYR A 43 16.33 -5.12 -17.07
C TYR A 43 17.79 -4.76 -16.79
N LYS A 44 18.72 -5.05 -17.71
CA LYS A 44 20.13 -4.65 -17.55
C LYS A 44 20.29 -3.13 -17.48
N VAL A 45 19.57 -2.40 -18.32
CA VAL A 45 19.60 -0.93 -18.36
C VAL A 45 19.01 -0.35 -17.08
N VAL A 46 17.80 -0.78 -16.69
CA VAL A 46 17.11 -0.26 -15.50
C VAL A 46 17.85 -0.63 -14.22
N LEU A 47 18.30 -1.88 -14.07
CA LEU A 47 19.05 -2.31 -12.89
C LEU A 47 20.48 -1.77 -12.85
N GLY A 48 21.04 -1.35 -13.99
CA GLY A 48 22.33 -0.67 -14.08
C GLY A 48 22.26 0.83 -13.80
N ASP A 49 21.06 1.43 -13.78
CA ASP A 49 20.85 2.84 -13.49
C ASP A 49 20.92 3.11 -11.98
N SER A 50 21.89 3.94 -11.57
CA SER A 50 22.09 4.32 -10.16
C SER A 50 20.93 5.12 -9.59
N GLN A 51 20.24 5.90 -10.43
CA GLN A 51 19.06 6.65 -9.99
C GLN A 51 17.90 5.70 -9.67
N PHE A 52 17.66 4.71 -10.54
CA PHE A 52 16.66 3.67 -10.30
C PHE A 52 16.96 2.93 -9.00
N GLN A 53 18.20 2.49 -8.79
CA GLN A 53 18.62 1.80 -7.56
C GLN A 53 18.34 2.66 -6.31
N ALA A 54 18.69 3.95 -6.35
CA ALA A 54 18.48 4.86 -5.23
C ALA A 54 16.99 5.03 -4.90
N THR A 55 16.13 5.28 -5.90
CA THR A 55 14.69 5.47 -5.69
C THR A 55 13.98 4.16 -5.31
N PHE A 56 14.41 3.03 -5.87
CA PHE A 56 13.92 1.71 -5.51
C PHE A 56 14.24 1.39 -4.04
N MET A 57 15.51 1.57 -3.64
CA MET A 57 15.93 1.36 -2.26
C MET A 57 15.21 2.29 -1.29
N PHE A 58 15.02 3.56 -1.65
CA PHE A 58 14.22 4.48 -0.85
C PHE A 58 12.79 3.97 -0.64
N SER A 59 12.15 3.47 -1.69
CA SER A 59 10.79 2.91 -1.62
C SER A 59 10.72 1.69 -0.69
N VAL A 60 11.72 0.79 -0.76
CA VAL A 60 11.84 -0.38 0.13
C VAL A 60 12.01 0.07 1.58
N ILE A 61 12.89 1.03 1.84
CA ILE A 61 13.12 1.58 3.19
C ILE A 61 11.83 2.17 3.76
N VAL A 62 11.14 3.00 2.98
CA VAL A 62 9.86 3.61 3.39
C VAL A 62 8.80 2.54 3.66
N ALA A 63 8.72 1.49 2.85
CA ALA A 63 7.79 0.38 3.08
C ALA A 63 8.10 -0.37 4.39
N VAL A 64 9.37 -0.68 4.66
CA VAL A 64 9.80 -1.32 5.92
C VAL A 64 9.43 -0.46 7.13
N PHE A 65 9.77 0.84 7.12
CA PHE A 65 9.41 1.74 8.21
C PHE A 65 7.89 1.88 8.39
N THR A 66 7.13 1.89 7.30
CA THR A 66 5.66 1.91 7.32
C THR A 66 5.10 0.67 8.02
N ILE A 67 5.61 -0.52 7.68
CA ILE A 67 5.19 -1.78 8.30
C ILE A 67 5.56 -1.79 9.78
N LEU A 68 6.79 -1.43 10.14
CA LEU A 68 7.25 -1.40 11.52
C LEU A 68 6.41 -0.44 12.37
N LEU A 69 6.20 0.78 11.90
CA LEU A 69 5.37 1.78 12.57
C LEU A 69 3.92 1.29 12.71
N GLY A 70 3.36 0.77 11.63
CA GLY A 70 1.99 0.25 11.60
C GLY A 70 1.77 -0.90 12.60
N VAL A 71 2.66 -1.89 12.61
CA VAL A 71 2.61 -3.02 13.55
C VAL A 71 2.78 -2.53 14.99
N LEU A 72 3.74 -1.65 15.25
CA LEU A 72 4.02 -1.10 16.58
C LEU A 72 2.82 -0.33 17.15
N ILE A 73 2.00 0.28 16.31
CA ILE A 73 0.77 0.97 16.73
C ILE A 73 -0.40 0.00 16.84
N VAL A 74 -0.66 -0.79 15.81
CA VAL A 74 -1.89 -1.58 15.68
C VAL A 74 -1.93 -2.77 16.62
N VAL A 75 -0.83 -3.52 16.75
CA VAL A 75 -0.79 -4.73 17.58
C VAL A 75 -1.09 -4.45 19.06
N PRO A 76 -0.39 -3.53 19.75
CA PRO A 76 -0.69 -3.25 21.15
C PRO A 76 -2.08 -2.65 21.32
N THR A 77 -2.52 -1.81 20.37
CA THR A 77 -3.87 -1.22 20.38
C THR A 77 -4.95 -2.31 20.31
N ALA A 78 -4.82 -3.26 19.38
CA ALA A 78 -5.76 -4.37 19.22
C ALA A 78 -5.79 -5.28 20.46
N TYR A 79 -4.62 -5.55 21.06
CA TYR A 79 -4.49 -6.33 22.29
C TYR A 79 -5.19 -5.65 23.48
N TRP A 80 -4.95 -4.35 23.70
CA TRP A 80 -5.55 -3.62 24.82
C TRP A 80 -7.05 -3.45 24.71
N ILE A 81 -7.57 -3.18 23.52
CA ILE A 81 -9.01 -3.02 23.32
C ILE A 81 -9.73 -4.34 23.60
N ARG A 82 -9.13 -5.48 23.27
CA ARG A 82 -9.75 -6.79 23.53
C ARG A 82 -9.72 -7.17 25.00
N LEU A 83 -8.61 -6.92 25.70
CA LEU A 83 -8.40 -7.45 27.05
C LEU A 83 -8.70 -6.47 28.18
N ARG A 84 -8.48 -5.16 27.95
CA ARG A 84 -8.59 -4.14 29.01
C ARG A 84 -9.71 -3.15 28.78
N LEU A 85 -9.96 -2.74 27.53
CA LEU A 85 -10.87 -1.63 27.20
C LEU A 85 -11.84 -1.97 26.07
N PRO A 86 -12.73 -2.98 26.24
CA PRO A 86 -13.66 -3.41 25.19
C PRO A 86 -14.63 -2.29 24.76
N GLN A 87 -14.90 -1.33 25.64
CA GLN A 87 -15.76 -0.18 25.38
C GLN A 87 -15.20 0.76 24.28
N LEU A 88 -13.88 0.81 24.09
CA LEU A 88 -13.24 1.66 23.07
C LEU A 88 -13.23 1.03 21.67
N ARG A 89 -13.64 -0.24 21.56
CA ARG A 89 -13.60 -0.98 20.30
C ARG A 89 -14.33 -0.28 19.15
N PRO A 90 -15.58 0.20 19.30
CA PRO A 90 -16.28 0.84 18.19
C PRO A 90 -15.57 2.11 17.70
N ILE A 91 -14.97 2.87 18.62
CA ILE A 91 -14.25 4.11 18.30
C ILE A 91 -12.99 3.80 17.49
N VAL A 92 -12.21 2.81 17.90
CA VAL A 92 -10.99 2.43 17.16
C VAL A 92 -11.32 1.79 15.82
N GLU A 93 -12.34 0.95 15.75
CA GLU A 93 -12.83 0.42 14.47
C GLU A 93 -13.28 1.56 13.54
N PHE A 94 -13.94 2.60 14.06
CA PHE A 94 -14.30 3.77 13.28
C PHE A 94 -13.07 4.55 12.78
N ILE A 95 -12.13 4.88 13.68
CA ILE A 95 -10.92 5.65 13.33
C ILE A 95 -10.07 4.90 12.29
N THR A 96 -9.88 3.60 12.46
CA THR A 96 -9.09 2.78 11.52
C THR A 96 -9.73 2.67 10.14
N LEU A 97 -11.05 2.87 10.02
CA LEU A 97 -11.76 2.86 8.74
C LEU A 97 -11.85 4.24 8.07
N LEU A 98 -11.60 5.35 8.79
CA LEU A 98 -11.61 6.71 8.22
C LEU A 98 -10.77 6.85 6.93
N PRO A 99 -9.57 6.26 6.81
CA PRO A 99 -8.76 6.39 5.60
C PRO A 99 -9.42 5.83 4.34
N LEU A 100 -10.39 4.92 4.47
CA LEU A 100 -11.14 4.38 3.32
C LEU A 100 -12.22 5.34 2.80
N VAL A 101 -12.73 6.20 3.69
CA VAL A 101 -13.80 7.15 3.35
C VAL A 101 -13.23 8.42 2.74
N ILE A 102 -12.07 8.86 3.22
CA ILE A 102 -11.43 10.09 2.77
C ILE A 102 -10.56 9.78 1.54
N PRO A 103 -10.76 10.46 0.40
CA PRO A 103 -9.90 10.25 -0.77
C PRO A 103 -8.43 10.54 -0.46
N ALA A 104 -7.52 9.69 -0.97
CA ALA A 104 -6.09 9.81 -0.70
C ALA A 104 -5.55 11.22 -1.02
N ILE A 105 -6.00 11.83 -2.11
CA ILE A 105 -5.60 13.19 -2.50
C ILE A 105 -6.01 14.25 -1.46
N VAL A 106 -7.16 14.09 -0.82
CA VAL A 106 -7.64 15.00 0.23
C VAL A 106 -6.78 14.88 1.48
N ILE A 107 -6.38 13.65 1.85
CA ILE A 107 -5.44 13.41 2.96
C ILE A 107 -4.10 14.09 2.69
N VAL A 108 -3.56 13.94 1.47
CA VAL A 108 -2.29 14.60 1.08
C VAL A 108 -2.38 16.11 1.17
N PHE A 109 -3.45 16.72 0.65
CA PHE A 109 -3.66 18.16 0.78
C PHE A 109 -3.80 18.60 2.25
N GLY A 110 -4.48 17.79 3.07
CA GLY A 110 -4.55 17.99 4.51
C GLY A 110 -3.16 18.03 5.16
N TYR A 111 -2.30 17.07 4.83
CA TYR A 111 -0.92 17.02 5.32
C TYR A 111 -0.07 18.21 4.86
N ILE A 112 -0.18 18.61 3.59
CA ILE A 112 0.54 19.78 3.07
C ILE A 112 0.14 21.04 3.82
N ARG A 113 -1.17 21.22 4.06
CA ARG A 113 -1.68 22.38 4.79
C ARG A 113 -1.31 22.36 6.27
N MET A 114 -1.35 21.20 6.91
CA MET A 114 -1.14 21.06 8.35
C MET A 114 0.33 21.04 8.75
N TYR A 115 1.21 20.49 7.90
CA TYR A 115 2.63 20.28 8.17
C TYR A 115 3.56 21.04 7.21
N GLY A 116 3.03 22.04 6.51
CA GLY A 116 3.80 22.94 5.65
C GLY A 116 4.89 23.69 6.41
N SER A 117 5.84 24.30 5.67
CA SER A 117 7.02 24.93 6.26
C SER A 117 6.73 26.07 7.25
N ASN A 118 5.56 26.70 7.15
CA ASN A 118 5.12 27.78 8.05
C ASN A 118 4.15 27.29 9.15
N SER A 119 4.04 25.98 9.36
CA SER A 119 3.15 25.39 10.38
C SER A 119 3.86 25.21 11.72
N PRO A 120 3.12 25.04 12.84
CA PRO A 120 3.71 24.72 14.15
C PRO A 120 4.51 23.41 14.17
N LEU A 121 4.25 22.49 13.23
CA LEU A 121 4.96 21.22 13.07
C LEU A 121 5.41 21.07 11.61
N PRO A 122 6.47 21.78 11.18
CA PRO A 122 6.83 21.89 9.77
C PRO A 122 7.60 20.67 9.26
N PHE A 123 6.96 19.50 9.22
CA PHE A 123 7.58 18.28 8.67
C PHE A 123 8.04 18.51 7.22
N LEU A 124 7.33 19.32 6.42
CA LEU A 124 7.72 19.64 5.05
C LEU A 124 8.86 20.67 4.93
N GLY A 125 9.33 21.23 6.04
CA GLY A 125 10.45 22.17 6.06
C GLY A 125 11.83 21.51 5.88
N SER A 126 11.91 20.18 5.92
CA SER A 126 13.17 19.44 5.74
C SER A 126 12.94 18.10 5.02
N ASN A 127 13.96 17.58 4.35
CA ASN A 127 13.88 16.27 3.67
C ASN A 127 13.58 15.14 4.66
N LEU A 128 14.20 15.17 5.85
CA LEU A 128 13.96 14.13 6.87
C LEU A 128 12.53 14.18 7.39
N GLY A 129 11.99 15.38 7.65
CA GLY A 129 10.61 15.55 8.08
C GLY A 129 9.62 15.12 7.00
N ALA A 130 9.87 15.45 5.73
CA ALA A 130 9.02 15.03 4.63
C ALA A 130 8.99 13.50 4.49
N ASN A 131 10.15 12.84 4.62
CA ASN A 131 10.25 11.39 4.61
C ASN A 131 9.53 10.74 5.82
N ALA A 132 9.63 11.33 7.00
CA ALA A 132 8.91 10.86 8.18
C ALA A 132 7.39 11.01 8.02
N LEU A 133 6.93 12.15 7.50
CA LEU A 133 5.51 12.39 7.22
C LEU A 133 4.98 11.42 6.15
N LEU A 134 5.80 11.08 5.15
CA LEU A 134 5.45 10.08 4.13
C LEU A 134 5.21 8.69 4.77
N VAL A 135 6.11 8.25 5.65
CA VAL A 135 5.97 6.97 6.39
C VAL A 135 4.70 6.99 7.26
N ILE A 136 4.46 8.07 7.99
CA ILE A 136 3.26 8.24 8.83
C ILE A 136 2.00 8.21 7.97
N GLY A 137 2.00 8.90 6.83
CA GLY A 137 0.89 8.93 5.89
C GLY A 137 0.58 7.56 5.30
N TYR A 138 1.60 6.80 4.89
CA TYR A 138 1.41 5.43 4.43
C TYR A 138 0.91 4.51 5.54
N ALA A 139 1.41 4.65 6.76
CA ALA A 139 0.93 3.87 7.91
C ALA A 139 -0.55 4.17 8.18
N ALA A 140 -0.94 5.45 8.13
CA ALA A 140 -2.32 5.89 8.28
C ALA A 140 -3.23 5.29 7.20
N LEU A 141 -2.83 5.32 5.93
CA LEU A 141 -3.58 4.71 4.82
C LEU A 141 -3.69 3.19 4.94
N ALA A 142 -2.70 2.54 5.53
CA ALA A 142 -2.66 1.10 5.74
C ALA A 142 -3.41 0.62 6.99
N LEU A 143 -3.78 1.51 7.91
CA LEU A 143 -4.50 1.19 9.16
C LEU A 143 -5.68 0.23 8.99
N PRO A 144 -6.64 0.42 8.06
CA PRO A 144 -7.79 -0.46 7.95
C PRO A 144 -7.39 -1.90 7.65
N TYR A 145 -6.39 -2.08 6.78
CA TYR A 145 -5.92 -3.41 6.37
C TYR A 145 -5.12 -4.07 7.49
N MET A 146 -4.21 -3.34 8.12
CA MET A 146 -3.38 -3.85 9.23
C MET A 146 -4.24 -4.22 10.44
N TYR A 147 -5.16 -3.34 10.84
CA TYR A 147 -6.06 -3.60 11.98
C TYR A 147 -6.92 -4.83 11.73
N ARG A 148 -7.50 -4.97 10.52
CA ARG A 148 -8.32 -6.14 10.19
C ARG A 148 -7.52 -7.45 10.17
N ALA A 149 -6.29 -7.43 9.64
CA ALA A 149 -5.41 -8.59 9.64
C ALA A 149 -5.05 -9.04 11.07
N VAL A 150 -4.63 -8.10 11.93
CA VAL A 150 -4.29 -8.38 13.34
C VAL A 150 -5.52 -8.82 14.12
N ASP A 151 -6.65 -8.13 13.96
CA ASP A 151 -7.89 -8.48 14.66
C ASP A 151 -8.37 -9.89 14.30
N THR A 152 -8.23 -10.30 13.05
CA THR A 152 -8.55 -11.66 12.60
C THR A 152 -7.59 -12.69 13.22
N GLY A 153 -6.30 -12.39 13.24
CA GLY A 153 -5.29 -13.25 13.88
C GLY A 153 -5.54 -13.47 15.37
N LEU A 154 -6.03 -12.45 16.08
CA LEU A 154 -6.38 -12.54 17.51
C LEU A 154 -7.71 -13.28 17.80
N ARG A 155 -8.52 -13.63 16.79
CA ARG A 155 -9.76 -14.42 16.96
C ARG A 155 -9.54 -15.92 16.85
N THR A 156 -8.39 -16.34 16.33
CA THR A 156 -8.00 -17.74 16.17
C THR A 156 -7.25 -18.18 17.42
#